data_AF-A0A9P5A3W8-F1
#
_entry.id   AF-A0A9P5A3W8-F1
#
_cell.length_a   1.000
_cell.length_b   1.000
_cell.length_c   1.000
_cell.angle_alpha   90.00
_cell.angle_beta   90.00
_cell.angle_gamma   90.00
#
_symmetry.space_group_name_H-M   'P 1'
#
loop_
_entity.id
_entity.type
_entity.pdbx_description
1 polymer ?
#
loop_
_entity_poly.entity_id
_entity_poly.type
_entity_poly.pdbx_seq_one_letter_code
_entity_poly.pdbx_strand_id
1 'polypeptide(L)'
;MGMQGPLTAQALGRSPYDDVIECDDDHDEQSTGSNSGQQYDHRGRPINPETKKINRDIIRSHNEVMLVIGVAEQENPTSNPEAESQKRHETYEDDVGINLAFSALRCVDAAGAFGLDGFRQRVLIYKRYSHIRFWNLYTQSRNTFSISQDLLPGASVNLFSNYADRQVASLWRDRPDRVFARQLAHEVWSYVRVHLELYIALQRLGLASSANWLPPLSFFVPFTQDSPIPAPLPLKGLSLPSILQWIGGLCISSTPFLIWVMSQRLMRDWRPQIWAKIFRRLPNTGPPPGMTNSWVPAERSRDRSEHRRTRSTVDDVSPIRPIDGQMPSDTGLVEAVRRPSTFSARGDDYATDEEDNEGVSATLISFDVEATAETSEAPPGLWSAELRPSLDARGTPMSTTTYCDTMLTQLPPLIASHIFADAVLRLAIAPWEATALRLIARSFLQRLSLPTHEICEINLFRQLNLTFAINFLATQVLHLALCGEIWAAFTTVATVFHSTPDEWREAEAEEQETKQDWTDGRS
;
A
#
# COMPACT_ATOMS: atom_id res chain seq x y z
N MET A 1 39.61 32.89 66.60
CA MET A 1 38.56 31.84 66.63
C MET A 1 37.97 31.77 65.23
N GLY A 2 37.91 30.60 64.59
CA GLY A 2 37.47 30.51 63.18
C GLY A 2 37.86 29.23 62.42
N MET A 3 38.03 28.09 63.09
CA MET A 3 38.40 26.81 62.45
C MET A 3 37.43 25.65 62.74
N GLN A 4 36.38 25.86 63.55
CA GLN A 4 35.48 24.76 63.95
C GLN A 4 34.39 24.48 62.92
N GLY A 5 33.79 25.48 62.28
CA GLY A 5 32.72 25.29 61.28
C GLY A 5 33.03 24.23 60.20
N PRO A 6 34.16 24.31 59.48
CA PRO A 6 34.50 23.33 58.45
C PRO A 6 34.73 21.92 59.01
N LEU A 7 35.31 21.80 60.20
CA LEU A 7 35.57 20.51 60.85
C LEU A 7 34.27 19.85 61.34
N THR A 8 33.32 20.63 61.87
CA THR A 8 32.01 20.11 62.28
C THR A 8 31.19 19.67 61.07
N ALA A 9 31.21 20.43 59.96
CA ALA A 9 30.56 20.03 58.72
C ALA A 9 31.13 18.72 58.18
N GLN A 10 32.46 18.59 58.15
CA GLN A 10 33.14 17.37 57.68
C GLN A 10 32.92 16.17 58.61
N ALA A 11 32.83 16.38 59.92
CA ALA A 11 32.48 15.32 60.89
C ALA A 11 31.02 14.82 60.75
N LEU A 12 30.13 15.67 60.24
CA LEU A 12 28.74 15.34 59.90
C LEU A 12 28.57 14.85 58.44
N GLY A 13 29.68 14.57 57.75
CA GLY A 13 29.67 14.07 56.36
C GLY A 13 29.25 15.08 55.29
N ARG A 14 29.15 16.38 55.63
CA ARG A 14 28.80 17.44 54.68
C ARG A 14 30.02 18.07 54.02
N SER A 15 29.80 18.65 52.84
CA SER A 15 30.84 19.39 52.12
C SER A 15 31.20 20.69 52.86
N PRO A 16 32.48 21.11 52.93
CA PRO A 16 32.87 22.39 53.53
C PRO A 16 32.33 23.65 52.85
N TYR A 17 31.68 23.50 51.70
CA TYR A 17 31.07 24.57 50.89
C TYR A 17 29.53 24.48 50.85
N ASP A 18 28.93 23.63 51.68
CA ASP A 18 27.48 23.50 51.78
C ASP A 18 26.93 24.63 52.68
N ASP A 19 26.05 25.48 52.15
CA ASP A 19 25.58 26.66 52.87
C ASP A 19 24.81 26.28 54.15
N VAL A 20 25.19 26.89 55.27
CA VAL A 20 24.46 26.72 56.54
C VAL A 20 23.14 27.48 56.44
N ILE A 21 22.06 26.75 56.21
CA ILE A 21 20.70 27.29 56.35
C ILE A 21 20.47 27.54 57.85
N GLU A 22 20.70 28.78 58.27
CA GLU A 22 20.24 29.27 59.57
C GLU A 22 18.70 29.30 59.54
N CYS A 23 18.08 28.36 60.24
CA CYS A 23 16.67 28.49 60.60
C CYS A 23 16.58 29.53 61.73
N ASP A 24 16.18 30.75 61.40
CA ASP A 24 15.74 31.74 62.38
C ASP A 24 14.46 31.23 63.07
N ASP A 25 14.62 30.68 64.28
CA ASP A 25 13.53 30.54 65.24
C ASP A 25 13.27 31.93 65.86
N ASP A 26 12.25 32.64 65.38
CA ASP A 26 11.30 33.47 66.17
C ASP A 26 10.47 34.40 65.25
N HIS A 27 9.25 33.97 64.89
CA HIS A 27 7.98 34.72 65.05
C HIS A 27 6.82 34.19 64.18
N ASP A 28 5.62 34.30 64.73
CA ASP A 28 4.39 33.70 64.21
C ASP A 28 3.78 34.34 62.96
N GLU A 29 3.05 33.48 62.24
CA GLU A 29 1.93 33.77 61.33
C GLU A 29 2.16 34.38 59.92
N GLN A 30 1.48 33.73 58.97
CA GLN A 30 1.12 34.21 57.62
C GLN A 30 2.22 34.24 56.54
N SER A 31 2.56 33.04 56.03
CA SER A 31 2.72 32.83 54.58
C SER A 31 2.52 31.37 54.16
N THR A 32 1.54 31.15 53.26
CA THR A 32 1.41 30.02 52.31
C THR A 32 1.67 28.58 52.81
N GLY A 33 0.60 27.78 52.89
CA GLY A 33 0.67 26.37 53.29
C GLY A 33 1.41 25.45 52.30
N SER A 34 2.73 25.34 52.48
CA SER A 34 3.53 24.22 51.99
C SER A 34 3.62 23.17 53.09
N ASN A 35 2.93 22.04 52.91
CA ASN A 35 2.94 20.93 53.88
C ASN A 35 4.31 20.24 53.92
N SER A 36 5.24 20.72 54.75
CA SER A 36 6.48 20.02 55.12
C SER A 36 6.32 19.17 56.39
N GLY A 37 5.11 18.68 56.66
CA GLY A 37 4.88 17.68 57.69
C GLY A 37 5.64 16.40 57.33
N GLN A 38 6.52 15.95 58.22
CA GLN A 38 7.30 14.72 58.03
C GLN A 38 6.36 13.55 57.74
N GLN A 39 6.43 13.01 56.52
CA GLN A 39 5.55 11.93 56.10
C GLN A 39 6.07 10.61 56.66
N TYR A 40 5.17 9.73 57.07
CA TYR A 40 5.52 8.41 57.60
C TYR A 40 4.82 7.32 56.78
N ASP A 41 5.50 6.19 56.62
CA ASP A 41 4.94 4.99 56.00
C ASP A 41 3.86 4.35 56.90
N HIS A 42 3.10 3.41 56.35
CA HIS A 42 2.14 2.57 57.09
C HIS A 42 2.76 1.80 58.29
N ARG A 43 4.10 1.68 58.33
CA ARG A 43 4.88 1.11 59.45
C ARG A 43 5.53 2.16 60.37
N GLY A 44 5.14 3.44 60.28
CA GLY A 44 5.67 4.52 61.11
C GLY A 44 7.11 4.94 60.80
N ARG A 45 7.64 4.58 59.61
CA ARG A 45 9.01 4.97 59.19
C ARG A 45 8.98 6.31 58.43
N PRO A 46 9.85 7.29 58.73
CA PRO A 46 9.84 8.57 58.02
C PRO A 46 10.22 8.38 56.55
N ILE A 47 9.42 8.97 55.65
CA ILE A 47 9.62 9.02 54.21
C ILE A 47 9.86 10.47 53.80
N ASN A 48 11.01 10.75 53.17
CA ASN A 48 11.20 11.99 52.43
C ASN A 48 10.80 11.77 50.95
N PRO A 49 9.76 12.47 50.43
CA PRO A 49 9.36 12.35 49.03
C PRO A 49 10.44 12.89 48.05
N GLU A 50 11.27 13.85 48.47
CA GLU A 50 12.36 14.37 47.65
C GLU A 50 13.46 13.33 47.47
N THR A 51 13.85 12.62 48.53
CA THR A 51 14.81 11.51 48.44
C THR A 51 14.29 10.40 47.53
N LYS A 52 12.99 10.08 47.57
CA LYS A 52 12.37 9.13 46.62
C LYS A 52 12.43 9.64 45.17
N LYS A 53 12.21 10.94 44.95
CA LYS A 53 12.33 11.57 43.62
C LYS A 53 13.78 11.52 43.10
N ILE A 54 14.75 11.91 43.93
CA ILE A 54 16.18 11.88 43.62
C ILE A 54 16.63 10.45 43.30
N ASN A 55 16.27 9.45 44.12
CA ASN A 55 16.60 8.05 43.84
C ASN A 55 15.99 7.57 42.51
N ARG A 56 14.74 7.95 42.20
CA ARG A 56 14.12 7.61 40.90
C ARG A 56 14.84 8.26 39.73
N ASP A 57 15.28 9.51 39.88
CA ASP A 57 15.96 10.26 38.83
C ASP A 57 17.42 9.77 38.66
N ILE A 58 18.10 9.33 39.74
CA ILE A 58 19.38 8.60 39.68
C ILE A 58 19.21 7.28 38.91
N ILE A 59 18.21 6.46 39.25
CA ILE A 59 17.93 5.20 38.53
C ILE A 59 17.64 5.46 37.05
N ARG A 60 16.87 6.51 36.72
CA ARG A 60 16.66 6.91 35.31
C ARG A 60 17.98 7.24 34.64
N SER A 61 18.81 8.09 35.25
CA SER A 61 20.10 8.50 34.67
C SER A 61 21.06 7.32 34.50
N HIS A 62 21.02 6.35 35.41
CA HIS A 62 21.83 5.13 35.30
C HIS A 62 21.38 4.26 34.12
N ASN A 63 20.07 4.03 33.97
CA ASN A 63 19.53 3.29 32.83
C ASN A 63 19.79 4.00 31.50
N GLU A 64 19.69 5.34 31.46
CA GLU A 64 20.03 6.16 30.30
C GLU A 64 21.52 6.06 29.94
N VAL A 65 22.41 6.05 30.93
CA VAL A 65 23.85 5.83 30.73
C VAL A 65 24.14 4.39 30.27
N MET A 66 23.48 3.37 30.81
CA MET A 66 23.61 1.98 30.33
C MET A 66 23.17 1.82 28.87
N LEU A 67 22.14 2.56 28.46
CA LEU A 67 21.68 2.68 27.07
C LEU A 67 22.71 3.36 26.16
N VAL A 68 23.27 4.49 26.58
CA VAL A 68 24.26 5.24 25.80
C VAL A 68 25.61 4.51 25.69
N ILE A 69 26.00 3.74 26.72
CA ILE A 69 27.21 2.90 26.69
C ILE A 69 26.97 1.60 25.87
N GLY A 70 25.72 1.22 25.60
CA GLY A 70 25.36 0.00 24.87
C GLY A 70 25.48 -1.28 25.69
N VAL A 71 25.42 -1.18 27.03
CA VAL A 71 25.38 -2.34 27.95
C VAL A 71 23.95 -2.84 28.13
N ALA A 72 22.97 -1.93 28.05
CA ALA A 72 21.57 -2.27 27.89
C ALA A 72 21.13 -1.80 26.51
N GLU A 73 20.98 -2.72 25.56
CA GLU A 73 20.20 -2.42 24.37
C GLU A 73 18.76 -2.16 24.82
N GLN A 74 18.15 -1.09 24.29
CA GLN A 74 16.71 -0.93 24.42
C GLN A 74 16.09 -2.11 23.68
N GLU A 75 15.35 -2.99 24.38
CA GLU A 75 14.49 -3.97 23.72
C GLU A 75 13.56 -3.18 22.80
N ASN A 76 13.90 -3.15 21.53
CA ASN A 76 13.14 -2.41 20.55
C ASN A 76 11.85 -3.23 20.41
N PRO A 77 10.65 -2.67 20.63
CA PRO A 77 9.41 -3.43 20.45
C PRO A 77 9.21 -3.90 19.00
N THR A 78 10.10 -3.48 18.10
CA THR A 78 10.23 -3.89 16.69
C THR A 78 11.35 -4.90 16.42
N SER A 79 12.23 -5.20 17.38
CA SER A 79 13.34 -6.18 17.26
C SER A 79 13.06 -7.52 17.92
N ASN A 80 11.81 -7.80 18.32
CA ASN A 80 11.41 -9.19 18.58
C ASN A 80 11.56 -9.97 17.26
N PRO A 81 12.33 -11.08 17.21
CA PRO A 81 12.46 -11.88 15.99
C PRO A 81 11.11 -12.38 15.45
N GLU A 82 10.09 -12.55 16.30
CA GLU A 82 8.72 -12.86 15.89
C GLU A 82 8.08 -11.72 15.08
N ALA A 83 8.33 -10.46 15.46
CA ALA A 83 7.82 -9.29 14.74
C ALA A 83 8.52 -9.12 13.38
N GLU A 84 9.81 -9.45 13.29
CA GLU A 84 10.54 -9.47 12.02
C GLU A 84 10.12 -10.65 11.12
N SER A 85 9.79 -11.82 11.70
CA SER A 85 9.19 -12.95 10.98
C SER A 85 7.81 -12.61 10.44
N GLN A 86 6.93 -12.04 11.28
CA GLN A 86 5.59 -11.61 10.89
C GLN A 86 5.64 -10.58 9.75
N LYS A 87 6.54 -9.60 9.83
CA LYS A 87 6.75 -8.61 8.77
C LYS A 87 7.24 -9.24 7.45
N ARG A 88 8.10 -10.26 7.52
CA ARG A 88 8.54 -11.03 6.32
C ARG A 88 7.40 -11.83 5.72
N HIS A 89 6.57 -12.46 6.54
CA HIS A 89 5.35 -13.17 6.13
C HIS A 89 4.35 -12.24 5.43
N GLU A 90 4.03 -11.10 6.04
CA GLU A 90 3.15 -10.07 5.45
C GLU A 90 3.69 -9.56 4.10
N THR A 91 5.00 -9.28 4.02
CA THR A 91 5.65 -8.86 2.77
C THR A 91 5.55 -9.94 1.68
N TYR A 92 5.72 -11.21 2.04
CA TYR A 92 5.59 -12.34 1.12
C TYR A 92 4.15 -12.50 0.60
N GLU A 93 3.15 -12.50 1.50
CA GLU A 93 1.74 -12.61 1.10
C GLU A 93 1.31 -11.43 0.22
N ASP A 94 1.79 -10.21 0.52
CA ASP A 94 1.51 -9.03 -0.27
C ASP A 94 2.16 -9.07 -1.66
N ASP A 95 3.44 -9.45 -1.76
CA ASP A 95 4.13 -9.58 -3.06
C ASP A 95 3.49 -10.66 -3.94
N VAL A 96 3.16 -11.83 -3.36
CA VAL A 96 2.45 -12.90 -4.09
C VAL A 96 1.05 -12.44 -4.50
N GLY A 97 0.31 -11.82 -3.57
CA GLY A 97 -1.03 -11.29 -3.80
C GLY A 97 -1.08 -10.23 -4.91
N ILE A 98 -0.13 -9.30 -4.94
CA ILE A 98 -0.02 -8.25 -5.97
C ILE A 98 0.24 -8.85 -7.36
N ASN A 99 1.19 -9.78 -7.46
CA ASN A 99 1.51 -10.45 -8.72
C ASN A 99 0.33 -11.29 -9.25
N LEU A 100 -0.38 -11.95 -8.33
CA LEU A 100 -1.55 -12.77 -8.64
C LEU A 100 -2.75 -11.90 -9.05
N ALA A 101 -3.01 -10.78 -8.35
CA ALA A 101 -4.03 -9.78 -8.70
C ALA A 101 -3.82 -9.18 -10.09
N PHE A 102 -2.59 -8.75 -10.38
CA PHE A 102 -2.23 -8.19 -11.67
C PHE A 102 -2.48 -9.16 -12.83
N SER A 103 -2.22 -10.45 -12.60
CA SER A 103 -2.44 -11.53 -13.56
C SER A 103 -3.93 -11.86 -13.72
N ALA A 104 -4.66 -11.97 -12.60
CA ALA A 104 -6.10 -12.24 -12.59
C ALA A 104 -6.92 -11.16 -13.29
N LEU A 105 -6.68 -9.89 -12.96
CA LEU A 105 -7.34 -8.76 -13.62
C LEU A 105 -7.05 -8.73 -15.12
N ARG A 106 -5.83 -9.12 -15.54
CA ARG A 106 -5.50 -9.25 -16.97
C ARG A 106 -6.21 -10.40 -17.66
N CYS A 107 -6.38 -11.54 -17.00
CA CYS A 107 -7.18 -12.64 -17.53
C CYS A 107 -8.66 -12.21 -17.68
N VAL A 108 -9.22 -11.47 -16.72
CA VAL A 108 -10.59 -10.91 -16.80
C VAL A 108 -10.73 -9.89 -17.93
N ASP A 109 -9.80 -8.95 -18.10
CA ASP A 109 -9.82 -8.02 -19.24
C ASP A 109 -9.69 -8.77 -20.59
N ALA A 110 -8.81 -9.78 -20.65
CA ALA A 110 -8.56 -10.57 -21.86
C ALA A 110 -9.74 -11.49 -22.25
N ALA A 111 -10.45 -12.02 -21.26
CA ALA A 111 -11.67 -12.81 -21.45
C ALA A 111 -12.72 -12.09 -22.31
N GLY A 112 -12.98 -10.81 -22.01
CA GLY A 112 -13.83 -9.97 -22.86
C GLY A 112 -13.20 -9.71 -24.23
N ALA A 113 -11.87 -9.52 -24.28
CA ALA A 113 -11.15 -9.19 -25.49
C ALA A 113 -11.23 -10.26 -26.59
N PHE A 114 -11.18 -11.54 -26.21
CA PHE A 114 -11.25 -12.68 -27.14
C PHE A 114 -12.69 -13.02 -27.54
N GLY A 115 -13.20 -12.30 -28.54
CA GLY A 115 -14.46 -12.58 -29.23
C GLY A 115 -15.76 -12.27 -28.47
N LEU A 116 -15.80 -12.36 -27.13
CA LEU A 116 -17.02 -12.08 -26.35
C LEU A 116 -17.51 -10.64 -26.52
N ASP A 117 -16.61 -9.66 -26.41
CA ASP A 117 -16.94 -8.26 -26.69
C ASP A 117 -17.43 -8.07 -28.13
N GLY A 118 -16.79 -8.74 -29.09
CA GLY A 118 -17.13 -8.61 -30.50
C GLY A 118 -18.51 -9.20 -30.81
N PHE A 119 -18.81 -10.37 -30.25
CA PHE A 119 -20.13 -10.99 -30.34
C PHE A 119 -21.20 -10.10 -29.70
N ARG A 120 -20.95 -9.53 -28.52
CA ARG A 120 -21.83 -8.55 -27.88
C ARG A 120 -22.06 -7.31 -28.75
N GLN A 121 -21.01 -6.73 -29.33
CA GLN A 121 -21.11 -5.57 -30.22
C GLN A 121 -21.87 -5.90 -31.52
N ARG A 122 -21.67 -7.08 -32.10
CA ARG A 122 -22.44 -7.57 -33.26
C ARG A 122 -23.94 -7.72 -32.91
N VAL A 123 -24.26 -8.31 -31.76
CA VAL A 123 -25.65 -8.43 -31.25
C VAL A 123 -26.29 -7.05 -31.09
N LEU A 124 -25.56 -6.04 -30.59
CA LEU A 124 -26.07 -4.68 -30.42
C LEU A 124 -26.35 -3.93 -31.74
N ILE A 125 -25.78 -4.34 -32.88
CA ILE A 125 -25.83 -3.57 -34.14
C ILE A 125 -26.61 -4.26 -35.25
N TYR A 126 -26.42 -5.57 -35.45
CA TYR A 126 -26.93 -6.27 -36.63
C TYR A 126 -28.30 -6.88 -36.38
N LYS A 127 -29.29 -6.52 -37.21
CA LYS A 127 -30.67 -7.03 -37.12
C LYS A 127 -30.75 -8.55 -37.19
N ARG A 128 -29.86 -9.21 -37.95
CA ARG A 128 -29.78 -10.69 -38.02
C ARG A 128 -29.74 -11.35 -36.64
N TYR A 129 -29.05 -10.74 -35.68
CA TYR A 129 -28.89 -11.25 -34.32
C TYR A 129 -30.11 -10.99 -33.40
N SER A 130 -31.12 -10.23 -33.84
CA SER A 130 -32.38 -10.05 -33.10
C SER A 130 -33.47 -11.07 -33.45
N HIS A 131 -33.32 -11.80 -34.57
CA HIS A 131 -34.31 -12.76 -35.05
C HIS A 131 -33.95 -14.22 -34.74
N ILE A 132 -32.67 -14.54 -34.58
CA ILE A 132 -32.18 -15.89 -34.32
C ILE A 132 -32.05 -16.08 -32.80
N ARG A 133 -32.47 -17.23 -32.25
CA ARG A 133 -32.32 -17.56 -30.82
C ARG A 133 -30.83 -17.78 -30.46
N PHE A 134 -30.43 -17.38 -29.26
CA PHE A 134 -29.03 -17.44 -28.78
C PHE A 134 -28.26 -18.73 -29.12
N TRP A 135 -28.80 -19.90 -28.78
CA TRP A 135 -28.17 -21.20 -29.08
C TRP A 135 -27.93 -21.43 -30.57
N ASN A 136 -28.85 -20.97 -31.42
CA ASN A 136 -28.72 -21.08 -32.87
C ASN A 136 -27.69 -20.10 -33.43
N LEU A 137 -27.42 -18.97 -32.76
CA LEU A 137 -26.32 -18.06 -33.14
C LEU A 137 -24.97 -18.76 -33.00
N TYR A 138 -24.73 -19.46 -31.88
CA TYR A 138 -23.47 -20.17 -31.65
C TYR A 138 -23.25 -21.29 -32.68
N THR A 139 -24.25 -22.15 -32.89
CA THR A 139 -24.21 -23.21 -33.90
C THR A 139 -24.03 -22.65 -35.31
N GLN A 140 -24.68 -21.52 -35.64
CA GLN A 140 -24.51 -20.88 -36.94
C GLN A 140 -23.13 -20.24 -37.10
N SER A 141 -22.56 -19.58 -36.07
CA SER A 141 -21.21 -19.01 -36.15
C SER A 141 -20.19 -20.12 -36.44
N ARG A 142 -20.27 -21.22 -35.70
CA ARG A 142 -19.39 -22.39 -35.88
C ARG A 142 -19.45 -23.01 -37.28
N ASN A 143 -20.60 -22.95 -37.95
CA ASN A 143 -20.79 -23.52 -39.29
C ASN A 143 -20.43 -22.55 -40.43
N THR A 144 -20.27 -21.24 -40.16
CA THR A 144 -20.09 -20.23 -41.22
C THR A 144 -18.77 -19.46 -41.13
N PHE A 145 -18.04 -19.51 -40.00
CA PHE A 145 -16.86 -18.68 -39.75
C PHE A 145 -15.67 -19.46 -39.19
N SER A 146 -14.46 -18.96 -39.46
CA SER A 146 -13.24 -19.47 -38.83
C SER A 146 -13.13 -18.95 -37.39
N ILE A 147 -12.76 -19.84 -36.46
CA ILE A 147 -12.53 -19.53 -35.04
C ILE A 147 -11.57 -18.34 -34.86
N SER A 148 -10.52 -18.26 -35.69
CA SER A 148 -9.55 -17.14 -35.68
C SER A 148 -10.15 -15.81 -36.14
N GLN A 149 -11.17 -15.83 -37.01
CA GLN A 149 -11.83 -14.62 -37.53
C GLN A 149 -12.92 -14.07 -36.59
N ASP A 150 -13.33 -14.83 -35.56
CA ASP A 150 -14.31 -14.39 -34.57
C ASP A 150 -13.69 -14.09 -33.19
N LEU A 151 -12.63 -14.82 -32.77
CA LEU A 151 -11.96 -14.61 -31.48
C LEU A 151 -10.86 -13.54 -31.49
N LEU A 152 -10.11 -13.42 -32.58
CA LEU A 152 -8.94 -12.51 -32.66
C LEU A 152 -9.22 -11.06 -33.11
N PRO A 153 -10.32 -10.67 -33.78
CA PRO A 153 -10.52 -9.29 -34.21
C PRO A 153 -10.46 -8.28 -33.05
N GLY A 154 -9.54 -7.33 -33.15
CA GLY A 154 -9.29 -6.33 -32.10
C GLY A 154 -8.60 -6.87 -30.84
N ALA A 155 -8.36 -8.18 -30.69
CA ALA A 155 -7.68 -8.72 -29.51
C ALA A 155 -6.21 -8.30 -29.44
N SER A 156 -5.49 -8.35 -30.58
CA SER A 156 -4.09 -7.88 -30.67
C SER A 156 -3.95 -6.38 -30.40
N VAL A 157 -4.81 -5.56 -31.01
CA VAL A 157 -4.84 -4.09 -30.79
C VAL A 157 -5.20 -3.78 -29.33
N ASN A 158 -6.13 -4.53 -28.72
CA ASN A 158 -6.51 -4.36 -27.32
C ASN A 158 -5.33 -4.68 -26.39
N LEU A 159 -4.66 -5.82 -26.57
CA LEU A 159 -3.46 -6.18 -25.82
C LEU A 159 -2.33 -5.15 -25.99
N PHE A 160 -2.11 -4.66 -27.21
CA PHE A 160 -1.13 -3.60 -27.49
C PHE A 160 -1.49 -2.29 -26.78
N SER A 161 -2.75 -1.83 -26.88
CA SER A 161 -3.23 -0.64 -26.19
C SER A 161 -3.07 -0.76 -24.68
N ASN A 162 -3.40 -1.93 -24.12
CA ASN A 162 -3.26 -2.25 -22.70
C ASN A 162 -1.79 -2.32 -22.22
N TYR A 163 -0.88 -2.80 -23.07
CA TYR A 163 0.56 -2.79 -22.80
C TYR A 163 1.12 -1.35 -22.86
N ALA A 164 0.77 -0.60 -23.90
CA ALA A 164 1.19 0.78 -24.07
C ALA A 164 0.66 1.70 -22.95
N ASP A 165 -0.58 1.53 -22.48
CA ASP A 165 -1.15 2.27 -21.34
C ASP A 165 -0.29 2.12 -20.07
N ARG A 166 0.27 0.91 -19.84
CA ARG A 166 1.21 0.63 -18.75
C ARG A 166 2.59 1.26 -18.98
N GLN A 167 3.17 1.11 -20.17
CA GLN A 167 4.48 1.69 -20.48
C GLN A 167 4.44 3.22 -20.40
N VAL A 168 3.34 3.83 -20.88
CA VAL A 168 3.00 5.23 -20.63
C VAL A 168 2.98 5.47 -19.13
N ALA A 169 2.07 4.86 -18.36
CA ALA A 169 1.94 5.11 -16.91
C ALA A 169 3.24 4.95 -16.10
N SER A 170 4.08 3.96 -16.42
CA SER A 170 5.41 3.74 -15.83
C SER A 170 6.36 4.90 -16.10
N LEU A 171 6.52 5.31 -17.37
CA LEU A 171 7.43 6.39 -17.78
C LEU A 171 7.10 7.76 -17.15
N TRP A 172 5.89 7.96 -16.61
CA TRP A 172 5.48 9.22 -15.94
C TRP A 172 5.67 9.21 -14.41
N ARG A 173 5.98 8.07 -13.78
CA ARG A 173 6.04 7.98 -12.30
C ARG A 173 7.27 8.70 -11.73
N ASP A 174 8.41 8.64 -12.41
CA ASP A 174 9.72 9.07 -11.87
C ASP A 174 10.11 10.53 -12.17
N ARG A 175 9.24 11.33 -12.81
CA ARG A 175 9.61 12.68 -13.30
C ARG A 175 8.56 13.76 -12.98
N PRO A 176 8.51 14.26 -11.73
CA PRO A 176 7.57 15.31 -11.33
C PRO A 176 7.79 16.65 -12.06
N ASP A 177 9.04 16.96 -12.44
CA ASP A 177 9.47 18.29 -12.93
C ASP A 177 8.84 18.73 -14.27
N ARG A 178 8.11 17.86 -14.97
CA ARG A 178 7.62 18.10 -16.34
C ARG A 178 6.10 18.06 -16.46
N VAL A 179 5.41 18.77 -15.58
CA VAL A 179 3.93 18.85 -15.51
C VAL A 179 3.28 19.11 -16.88
N PHE A 180 3.78 20.08 -17.65
CA PHE A 180 3.23 20.38 -18.99
C PHE A 180 3.42 19.24 -20.00
N ALA A 181 4.61 18.63 -20.05
CA ALA A 181 4.86 17.50 -20.94
C ALA A 181 4.01 16.28 -20.58
N ARG A 182 3.79 16.04 -19.28
CA ARG A 182 2.88 15.01 -18.76
C ARG A 182 1.43 15.28 -19.20
N GLN A 183 0.95 16.52 -19.11
CA GLN A 183 -0.40 16.89 -19.56
C GLN A 183 -0.56 16.72 -21.06
N LEU A 184 0.37 17.24 -21.87
CA LEU A 184 0.35 17.11 -23.32
C LEU A 184 0.37 15.64 -23.75
N ALA A 185 1.25 14.82 -23.16
CA ALA A 185 1.35 13.41 -23.50
C ALA A 185 0.13 12.61 -23.03
N HIS A 186 -0.51 12.98 -21.92
CA HIS A 186 -1.76 12.36 -21.47
C HIS A 186 -2.91 12.65 -22.46
N GLU A 187 -3.02 13.88 -22.97
CA GLU A 187 -4.01 14.22 -24.00
C GLU A 187 -3.73 13.51 -25.34
N VAL A 188 -2.47 13.47 -25.78
CA VAL A 188 -2.06 12.73 -27.00
C VAL A 188 -2.34 11.23 -26.84
N TRP A 189 -2.01 10.63 -25.70
CA TRP A 189 -2.29 9.22 -25.43
C TRP A 189 -3.79 8.94 -25.33
N SER A 190 -4.56 9.79 -24.66
CA SER A 190 -6.03 9.72 -24.62
C SER A 190 -6.65 9.78 -26.02
N TYR A 191 -6.14 10.64 -26.90
CA TYR A 191 -6.54 10.73 -28.30
C TYR A 191 -6.24 9.43 -29.07
N VAL A 192 -5.00 8.93 -28.99
CA VAL A 192 -4.57 7.68 -29.64
C VAL A 192 -5.39 6.49 -29.13
N ARG A 193 -5.57 6.38 -27.82
CA ARG A 193 -6.33 5.31 -27.15
C ARG A 193 -7.78 5.23 -27.65
N VAL A 194 -8.50 6.35 -27.70
CA VAL A 194 -9.91 6.34 -28.18
C VAL A 194 -10.00 5.94 -29.66
N HIS A 195 -8.99 6.26 -30.47
CA HIS A 195 -8.90 5.78 -31.86
C HIS A 195 -8.59 4.27 -31.94
N LEU A 196 -7.69 3.75 -31.10
CA LEU A 196 -7.42 2.31 -31.01
C LEU A 196 -8.66 1.53 -30.56
N GLU A 197 -9.36 2.01 -29.52
CA GLU A 197 -10.63 1.44 -29.03
C GLU A 197 -11.72 1.46 -30.12
N LEU A 198 -11.78 2.53 -30.93
CA LEU A 198 -12.69 2.61 -32.07
C LEU A 198 -12.31 1.61 -33.18
N TYR A 199 -11.03 1.48 -33.49
CA TYR A 199 -10.54 0.53 -34.49
C TYR A 199 -10.78 -0.92 -34.06
N ILE A 200 -10.57 -1.24 -32.78
CA ILE A 200 -10.94 -2.51 -32.15
C ILE A 200 -12.43 -2.81 -32.39
N ALA A 201 -13.32 -1.84 -32.16
CA ALA A 201 -14.74 -2.01 -32.41
C ALA A 201 -15.04 -2.24 -33.91
N LEU A 202 -14.41 -1.50 -34.83
CA LEU A 202 -14.58 -1.70 -36.28
C LEU A 202 -14.12 -3.11 -36.73
N GLN A 203 -13.02 -3.63 -36.18
CA GLN A 203 -12.57 -5.00 -36.46
C GLN A 203 -13.52 -6.05 -35.89
N ARG A 204 -13.95 -5.89 -34.64
CA ARG A 204 -14.93 -6.77 -33.97
C ARG A 204 -16.25 -6.88 -34.74
N LEU A 205 -16.68 -5.79 -35.35
CA LEU A 205 -17.87 -5.74 -36.20
C LEU A 205 -17.65 -6.31 -37.62
N GLY A 206 -16.41 -6.59 -38.03
CA GLY A 206 -16.10 -7.03 -39.40
C GLY A 206 -16.13 -5.90 -40.43
N LEU A 207 -16.11 -4.64 -40.00
CA LEU A 207 -16.06 -3.46 -40.88
C LEU A 207 -14.61 -3.12 -41.28
N ALA A 208 -13.66 -3.36 -40.39
CA ALA A 208 -12.23 -3.28 -40.67
C ALA A 208 -11.61 -4.68 -40.78
N SER A 209 -10.59 -4.84 -41.62
CA SER A 209 -9.87 -6.11 -41.78
C SER A 209 -9.26 -6.58 -40.46
N SER A 210 -9.52 -7.84 -40.08
CA SER A 210 -8.89 -8.50 -38.94
C SER A 210 -7.44 -8.92 -39.18
N ALA A 211 -6.96 -8.88 -40.44
CA ALA A 211 -5.56 -9.15 -40.76
C ALA A 211 -4.61 -8.02 -40.35
N ASN A 212 -5.11 -6.79 -40.22
CA ASN A 212 -4.30 -5.63 -39.85
C ASN A 212 -4.14 -5.57 -38.33
N TRP A 213 -2.91 -5.66 -37.82
CA TRP A 213 -2.65 -5.68 -36.38
C TRP A 213 -2.74 -4.29 -35.72
N LEU A 214 -2.71 -3.22 -36.51
CA LEU A 214 -2.83 -1.83 -36.09
C LEU A 214 -3.56 -1.02 -37.18
N PRO A 215 -4.24 0.08 -36.82
CA PRO A 215 -4.77 1.02 -37.81
C PRO A 215 -3.65 1.70 -38.61
N PRO A 216 -3.90 2.10 -39.87
CA PRO A 216 -2.95 2.91 -40.64
C PRO A 216 -2.80 4.30 -40.00
N LEU A 217 -1.64 4.95 -40.15
CA LEU A 217 -1.36 6.26 -39.53
C LEU A 217 -2.36 7.35 -39.98
N SER A 218 -2.91 7.24 -41.18
CA SER A 218 -4.01 8.07 -41.70
C SER A 218 -5.25 8.07 -40.81
N PHE A 219 -5.55 6.96 -40.13
CA PHE A 219 -6.72 6.82 -39.25
C PHE A 219 -6.71 7.81 -38.08
N PHE A 220 -5.53 8.21 -37.60
CA PHE A 220 -5.36 9.18 -36.51
C PHE A 220 -5.34 10.64 -36.96
N VAL A 221 -5.43 10.91 -38.26
CA VAL A 221 -5.47 12.28 -38.78
C VAL A 221 -6.92 12.60 -39.17
N PRO A 222 -7.54 13.67 -38.66
CA PRO A 222 -8.90 14.03 -39.02
C PRO A 222 -9.01 14.36 -40.52
N PHE A 223 -10.16 14.08 -41.12
CA PHE A 223 -10.49 14.42 -42.51
C PHE A 223 -9.73 13.63 -43.60
N THR A 224 -8.91 12.64 -43.24
CA THR A 224 -8.36 11.66 -44.22
C THR A 224 -9.42 10.64 -44.63
N GLN A 225 -9.12 9.83 -45.65
CA GLN A 225 -10.02 8.78 -46.15
C GLN A 225 -10.30 7.70 -45.09
N ASP A 226 -9.27 7.28 -44.34
CA ASP A 226 -9.37 6.26 -43.30
C ASP A 226 -9.88 6.81 -41.95
N SER A 227 -9.86 8.13 -41.76
CA SER A 227 -10.23 8.78 -40.50
C SER A 227 -11.65 8.42 -40.04
N PRO A 228 -11.91 8.20 -38.75
CA PRO A 228 -13.28 8.13 -38.26
C PRO A 228 -14.04 9.45 -38.44
N ILE A 229 -13.34 10.59 -38.55
CA ILE A 229 -13.91 11.93 -38.76
C ILE A 229 -13.84 12.28 -40.27
N PRO A 230 -14.96 12.23 -41.02
CA PRO A 230 -14.94 12.54 -42.45
C PRO A 230 -14.78 14.03 -42.70
N ALA A 231 -14.15 14.39 -43.81
CA ALA A 231 -14.14 15.77 -44.30
C ALA A 231 -15.59 16.25 -44.57
N PRO A 232 -15.99 17.44 -44.08
CA PRO A 232 -17.22 18.08 -44.55
C PRO A 232 -17.10 18.44 -46.05
N LEU A 233 -18.24 18.63 -46.71
CA LEU A 233 -18.28 19.11 -48.11
C LEU A 233 -17.45 20.40 -48.25
N PRO A 234 -16.67 20.57 -49.33
CA PRO A 234 -15.81 21.75 -49.50
C PRO A 234 -16.62 23.05 -49.55
N LEU A 235 -16.03 24.12 -49.03
CA LEU A 235 -16.61 25.47 -49.05
C LEU A 235 -16.91 25.91 -50.49
N LYS A 236 -18.18 26.16 -50.79
CA LYS A 236 -18.62 26.68 -52.10
C LYS A 236 -18.30 28.18 -52.29
N GLY A 237 -17.93 28.88 -51.21
CA GLY A 237 -17.54 30.28 -51.20
C GLY A 237 -17.40 30.83 -49.78
N LEU A 238 -16.86 32.05 -49.65
CA LEU A 238 -16.61 32.73 -48.37
C LEU A 238 -17.82 33.46 -47.78
N SER A 239 -19.04 33.18 -48.25
CA SER A 239 -20.25 33.80 -47.72
C SER A 239 -20.59 33.24 -46.33
N LEU A 240 -21.11 34.10 -45.44
CA LEU A 240 -21.60 33.68 -44.11
C LEU A 240 -22.49 32.42 -44.13
N PRO A 241 -23.51 32.27 -45.01
CA PRO A 241 -24.29 31.03 -45.07
C PRO A 241 -23.49 29.81 -45.54
N SER A 242 -22.48 29.98 -46.43
CA SER A 242 -21.60 28.88 -46.83
C SER A 242 -20.68 28.44 -45.68
N ILE A 243 -20.16 29.39 -44.90
CA ILE A 243 -19.37 29.12 -43.71
C ILE A 243 -20.22 28.41 -42.64
N LEU A 244 -21.44 28.90 -42.39
CA LEU A 244 -22.35 28.28 -41.42
C LEU A 244 -22.78 26.87 -41.86
N GLN A 245 -23.05 26.66 -43.15
CA GLN A 245 -23.34 25.33 -43.70
C GLN A 245 -22.13 24.39 -43.58
N TRP A 246 -20.91 24.89 -43.77
CA TRP A 246 -19.68 24.12 -43.61
C TRP A 246 -19.44 23.73 -42.14
N ILE A 247 -19.61 24.67 -41.20
CA ILE A 247 -19.52 24.41 -39.75
C ILE A 247 -20.60 23.40 -39.33
N GLY A 248 -21.84 23.55 -39.79
CA GLY A 248 -22.92 22.58 -39.56
C GLY A 248 -22.57 21.20 -40.10
N GLY A 249 -22.00 21.13 -41.31
CA GLY A 249 -21.48 19.90 -41.91
C GLY A 249 -20.33 19.28 -41.09
N LEU A 250 -19.43 20.09 -40.53
CA LEU A 250 -18.33 19.66 -39.66
C LEU A 250 -18.86 19.07 -38.34
N CYS A 251 -19.88 19.70 -37.72
CA CYS A 251 -20.52 19.18 -36.53
C CYS A 251 -21.22 17.83 -36.80
N ILE A 252 -21.99 17.74 -37.89
CA ILE A 252 -22.71 16.51 -38.27
C ILE A 252 -21.74 15.37 -38.60
N SER A 253 -20.68 15.65 -39.37
CA SER A 253 -19.64 14.66 -39.72
C SER A 253 -18.87 14.16 -38.49
N SER A 254 -18.58 15.03 -37.53
CA SER A 254 -17.87 14.69 -36.28
C SER A 254 -18.76 13.97 -35.25
N THR A 255 -20.09 14.08 -35.37
CA THR A 255 -21.06 13.58 -34.37
C THR A 255 -20.89 12.09 -34.00
N PRO A 256 -20.72 11.13 -34.94
CA PRO A 256 -20.54 9.72 -34.58
C PRO A 256 -19.30 9.47 -33.72
N PHE A 257 -18.20 10.16 -34.03
CA PHE A 257 -16.96 10.08 -33.26
C PHE A 257 -17.09 10.73 -31.88
N LEU A 258 -17.74 11.90 -31.79
CA LEU A 258 -17.96 12.59 -30.52
C LEU A 258 -18.85 11.79 -29.56
N ILE A 259 -19.89 11.11 -30.07
CA ILE A 259 -20.74 10.24 -29.26
C ILE A 259 -19.97 9.01 -28.76
N TRP A 260 -19.04 8.46 -29.56
CA TRP A 260 -18.12 7.42 -29.11
C TRP A 260 -17.15 7.89 -28.03
N VAL A 261 -16.50 9.05 -28.23
CA VAL A 261 -15.65 9.68 -27.20
C VAL A 261 -16.45 9.88 -25.89
N MET A 262 -17.71 10.33 -26.00
CA MET A 262 -18.60 10.49 -24.85
C MET A 262 -18.91 9.17 -24.15
N SER A 263 -19.18 8.08 -24.88
CA SER A 263 -19.42 6.76 -24.27
C SER A 263 -18.17 6.20 -23.58
N GLN A 264 -16.98 6.39 -24.18
CA GLN A 264 -15.72 5.97 -23.56
C GLN A 264 -15.38 6.78 -22.29
N ARG A 265 -15.61 8.11 -22.31
CA ARG A 265 -15.47 8.96 -21.12
C ARG A 265 -16.43 8.56 -20.02
N LEU A 266 -17.71 8.36 -20.34
CA LEU A 266 -18.72 7.90 -19.37
C LEU A 266 -18.28 6.58 -18.71
N MET A 267 -17.76 5.65 -19.50
CA MET A 267 -17.27 4.35 -19.01
C MET A 267 -16.07 4.50 -18.08
N ARG A 268 -15.07 5.29 -18.47
CA ARG A 268 -13.88 5.58 -17.66
C ARG A 268 -14.24 6.26 -16.33
N ASP A 269 -15.12 7.24 -16.37
CA ASP A 269 -15.43 8.09 -15.21
C ASP A 269 -16.40 7.39 -14.23
N TRP A 270 -17.24 6.46 -14.70
CA TRP A 270 -18.15 5.66 -13.86
C TRP A 270 -17.51 4.40 -13.26
N ARG A 271 -16.56 3.75 -13.96
CA ARG A 271 -15.86 2.52 -13.49
C ARG A 271 -15.36 2.62 -12.04
N PRO A 272 -14.57 3.64 -11.62
CA PRO A 272 -14.06 3.71 -10.25
C PRO A 272 -15.18 3.92 -9.21
N GLN A 273 -16.25 4.66 -9.55
CA GLN A 273 -17.36 4.91 -8.64
C GLN A 273 -18.22 3.66 -8.41
N ILE A 274 -18.47 2.89 -9.47
CA ILE A 274 -19.20 1.63 -9.40
C ILE A 274 -18.36 0.58 -8.68
N TRP A 275 -17.07 0.46 -9.02
CA TRP A 275 -16.14 -0.45 -8.36
C TRP A 275 -16.04 -0.19 -6.86
N ALA A 276 -15.79 1.06 -6.42
CA ALA A 276 -15.68 1.39 -5.00
C ALA A 276 -16.98 1.11 -4.23
N LYS A 277 -18.16 1.28 -4.85
CA LYS A 277 -19.46 0.95 -4.25
C LYS A 277 -19.70 -0.55 -4.14
N ILE A 278 -19.20 -1.35 -5.08
CA ILE A 278 -19.32 -2.81 -5.08
C ILE A 278 -18.32 -3.44 -4.11
N PHE A 279 -17.06 -3.00 -4.13
CA PHE A 279 -16.02 -3.50 -3.21
C PHE A 279 -16.45 -3.31 -1.75
N ARG A 280 -16.97 -2.13 -1.38
CA ARG A 280 -17.52 -1.82 -0.04
C ARG A 280 -18.78 -2.60 0.35
N ARG A 281 -19.37 -3.38 -0.56
CA ARG A 281 -20.56 -4.22 -0.31
C ARG A 281 -20.25 -5.72 -0.29
N LEU A 282 -19.07 -6.11 -0.76
CA LEU A 282 -18.57 -7.47 -0.62
C LEU A 282 -17.98 -7.65 0.78
N PRO A 283 -17.98 -8.87 1.34
CA PRO A 283 -17.22 -9.15 2.54
C PRO A 283 -15.73 -8.91 2.25
N ASN A 284 -15.13 -7.95 2.95
CA ASN A 284 -13.73 -7.60 2.86
C ASN A 284 -13.18 -7.32 4.26
N THR A 285 -11.88 -7.53 4.41
CA THR A 285 -11.12 -7.38 5.66
C THR A 285 -10.55 -5.97 5.82
N GLY A 286 -10.18 -5.33 4.71
CA GLY A 286 -9.58 -4.00 4.70
C GLY A 286 -10.30 -2.95 3.84
N PRO A 287 -9.89 -1.66 3.94
CA PRO A 287 -10.36 -0.60 3.05
C PRO A 287 -9.99 -0.90 1.59
N PRO A 288 -10.73 -0.36 0.59
CA PRO A 288 -10.39 -0.57 -0.81
C PRO A 288 -8.96 -0.11 -1.10
N PRO A 289 -8.08 -1.00 -1.61
CA PRO A 289 -6.70 -0.63 -1.88
C PRO A 289 -6.67 0.52 -2.88
N GLY A 290 -5.83 1.52 -2.61
CA GLY A 290 -5.79 2.78 -3.34
C GLY A 290 -5.43 2.58 -4.82
N MET A 291 -6.43 2.42 -5.69
CA MET A 291 -6.22 2.23 -7.13
C MET A 291 -5.55 3.43 -7.84
N THR A 292 -5.35 4.56 -7.15
CA THR A 292 -4.58 5.70 -7.63
C THR A 292 -3.12 5.61 -7.19
N ASN A 293 -2.30 4.99 -8.06
CA ASN A 293 -0.84 5.16 -8.22
C ASN A 293 0.13 4.06 -7.74
N SER A 294 -0.25 3.02 -6.99
CA SER A 294 0.73 2.00 -6.52
C SER A 294 0.77 0.68 -7.30
N TRP A 295 -0.24 0.31 -8.09
CA TRP A 295 -0.35 -0.99 -8.80
C TRP A 295 0.57 -1.17 -10.04
N VAL A 296 1.87 -0.94 -9.86
CA VAL A 296 2.95 -1.54 -10.65
C VAL A 296 3.77 -2.33 -9.63
N PRO A 297 4.11 -3.61 -9.88
CA PRO A 297 4.93 -4.37 -8.94
C PRO A 297 6.17 -3.56 -8.57
N ALA A 298 6.56 -3.58 -7.29
CA ALA A 298 7.79 -2.95 -6.86
C ALA A 298 8.92 -3.49 -7.73
N GLU A 299 9.46 -2.64 -8.60
CA GLU A 299 10.54 -3.04 -9.50
C GLU A 299 11.71 -3.41 -8.60
N ARG A 300 12.03 -4.72 -8.55
CA ARG A 300 12.96 -5.35 -7.59
C ARG A 300 14.02 -4.34 -7.19
N SER A 301 14.06 -4.01 -5.89
CA SER A 301 15.09 -3.20 -5.26
C SER A 301 16.44 -3.78 -5.65
N ARG A 302 16.99 -3.26 -6.76
CA ARG A 302 18.19 -3.77 -7.39
C ARG A 302 19.31 -3.29 -6.52
N ASP A 303 19.70 -4.15 -5.58
CA ASP A 303 20.63 -3.89 -4.51
C ASP A 303 21.86 -3.13 -5.03
N ARG A 304 21.81 -1.81 -4.86
CA ARG A 304 22.76 -0.86 -5.42
C ARG A 304 23.50 -0.28 -4.25
N SER A 305 24.52 -1.02 -3.84
CA SER A 305 25.40 -0.74 -2.71
C SER A 305 25.81 0.75 -2.71
N GLU A 306 25.21 1.55 -1.82
CA GLU A 306 25.49 2.98 -1.70
C GLU A 306 26.79 3.22 -0.91
N HIS A 307 27.92 2.82 -1.51
CA HIS A 307 29.23 3.36 -1.15
C HIS A 307 29.42 4.75 -1.78
N ARG A 308 28.65 5.74 -1.33
CA ARG A 308 28.81 7.14 -1.76
C ARG A 308 29.40 8.01 -0.65
N ARG A 309 30.73 8.05 -0.62
CA ARG A 309 31.54 9.02 0.14
C ARG A 309 30.98 10.44 -0.02
N THR A 310 30.56 11.05 1.07
CA THR A 310 30.31 12.50 1.17
C THR A 310 31.65 13.22 1.16
N ARG A 311 31.95 13.95 0.08
CA ARG A 311 33.11 14.86 0.01
C ARG A 311 32.64 16.30 -0.15
N SER A 312 32.90 17.05 0.91
CA SER A 312 32.88 18.52 1.08
C SER A 312 33.07 19.37 -0.18
N THR A 313 32.33 20.50 -0.22
CA THR A 313 32.87 21.86 -0.41
C THR A 313 31.94 22.87 0.30
N VAL A 314 32.42 23.62 1.32
CA VAL A 314 32.77 25.09 1.27
C VAL A 314 31.51 25.97 1.35
N ASP A 315 31.33 26.96 2.24
CA ASP A 315 32.16 27.67 3.26
C ASP A 315 31.19 28.36 4.27
N ASP A 316 31.50 28.94 5.44
CA ASP A 316 32.68 29.09 6.35
C ASP A 316 32.08 29.29 7.79
N VAL A 317 32.79 29.29 8.94
CA VAL A 317 33.54 30.41 9.57
C VAL A 317 34.57 29.83 10.56
N SER A 318 35.78 30.39 10.53
CA SER A 318 36.80 30.34 11.60
C SER A 318 37.30 31.78 11.87
N PRO A 319 38.15 32.10 12.89
CA PRO A 319 38.88 31.22 13.81
C PRO A 319 38.86 31.65 15.30
N ILE A 320 39.57 30.90 16.16
CA ILE A 320 40.62 31.40 17.09
C ILE A 320 41.47 30.22 17.59
N ARG A 321 42.80 30.36 17.52
CA ARG A 321 43.82 29.50 18.18
C ARG A 321 44.30 30.21 19.45
N PRO A 322 44.73 29.48 20.51
CA PRO A 322 46.17 29.20 20.72
C PRO A 322 46.42 27.83 21.43
N ILE A 323 47.61 27.26 21.64
CA ILE A 323 49.00 27.45 21.15
C ILE A 323 49.75 26.11 21.39
N ASP A 324 50.72 25.75 20.54
CA ASP A 324 51.64 24.61 20.81
C ASP A 324 52.78 25.03 21.75
N GLY A 325 53.14 24.17 22.71
CA GLY A 325 54.20 24.43 23.70
C GLY A 325 55.05 23.21 24.03
N GLN A 326 56.14 23.04 23.29
CA GLN A 326 57.43 22.45 23.69
C GLN A 326 57.46 21.10 24.47
N MET A 327 58.01 20.06 23.82
CA MET A 327 58.65 18.92 24.50
C MET A 327 59.87 19.36 25.34
N PRO A 328 60.27 18.56 26.34
CA PRO A 328 61.47 17.75 26.09
C PRO A 328 61.30 16.27 26.46
N SER A 329 62.06 15.43 25.75
CA SER A 329 62.15 13.98 25.95
C SER A 329 62.99 13.62 27.17
N ASP A 330 62.71 12.48 27.81
CA ASP A 330 63.74 11.46 27.98
C ASP A 330 63.20 10.06 28.36
N THR A 331 63.83 9.04 27.75
CA THR A 331 63.97 7.62 28.13
C THR A 331 62.86 6.84 28.87
N GLY A 332 62.41 5.71 28.28
CA GLY A 332 61.73 4.64 29.04
C GLY A 332 61.08 3.55 28.18
N LEU A 333 61.72 2.38 28.08
CA LEU A 333 61.13 1.12 27.56
C LEU A 333 60.35 0.40 28.68
N VAL A 334 59.66 -0.73 28.36
CA VAL A 334 58.81 -1.63 29.21
C VAL A 334 57.31 -1.39 28.95
N GLU A 335 56.63 -2.19 28.12
CA GLU A 335 56.24 -3.62 28.26
C GLU A 335 55.01 -3.83 29.18
N ALA A 336 54.03 -4.59 28.69
CA ALA A 336 52.72 -4.73 29.29
C ALA A 336 52.74 -5.68 30.51
N VAL A 337 52.17 -5.23 31.65
CA VAL A 337 52.04 -6.06 32.85
C VAL A 337 50.58 -6.06 33.34
N ARG A 338 49.88 -7.17 33.09
CA ARG A 338 48.69 -7.57 33.87
C ARG A 338 49.10 -7.71 35.34
N ARG A 339 48.27 -7.24 36.28
CA ARG A 339 48.39 -7.63 37.70
C ARG A 339 47.20 -8.49 38.13
N PRO A 340 47.44 -9.67 38.73
CA PRO A 340 46.38 -10.56 39.20
C PRO A 340 45.85 -10.15 40.58
N SER A 341 44.63 -10.57 40.90
CA SER A 341 44.07 -10.51 42.25
C SER A 341 44.61 -11.64 43.12
N THR A 342 44.86 -11.34 44.40
CA THR A 342 45.23 -12.33 45.42
C THR A 342 44.19 -12.33 46.53
N PHE A 343 43.34 -13.37 46.55
CA PHE A 343 42.59 -13.73 47.75
C PHE A 343 43.51 -14.48 48.73
N SER A 344 43.36 -14.20 50.03
CA SER A 344 43.94 -15.01 51.12
C SER A 344 42.85 -15.35 52.12
N ALA A 345 42.90 -16.56 52.68
CA ALA A 345 41.88 -17.13 53.57
C ALA A 345 42.45 -17.47 54.95
N ARG A 346 41.56 -17.80 55.91
CA ARG A 346 41.76 -18.06 57.36
C ARG A 346 42.03 -16.80 58.22
N GLY A 347 41.55 -16.72 59.47
CA GLY A 347 40.64 -17.62 60.20
C GLY A 347 40.54 -17.31 61.70
N ASP A 348 39.40 -17.70 62.29
CA ASP A 348 39.07 -17.98 63.71
C ASP A 348 38.98 -16.85 64.78
N ASP A 349 37.83 -16.90 65.49
CA ASP A 349 37.49 -16.58 66.90
C ASP A 349 37.83 -15.24 67.58
N TYR A 350 36.80 -14.42 67.89
CA TYR A 350 36.06 -14.48 69.17
C TYR A 350 34.85 -13.51 69.17
N ALA A 351 33.84 -13.75 70.02
CA ALA A 351 32.60 -12.99 70.05
C ALA A 351 32.64 -11.72 70.92
N THR A 352 32.09 -10.62 70.41
CA THR A 352 31.45 -9.56 71.21
C THR A 352 30.34 -8.88 70.42
N ASP A 353 29.30 -8.49 71.16
CA ASP A 353 28.08 -7.81 70.75
C ASP A 353 28.37 -6.31 70.51
N GLU A 354 27.97 -5.74 69.36
CA GLU A 354 27.70 -4.29 69.22
C GLU A 354 26.96 -3.96 67.90
N GLU A 355 26.09 -2.95 67.97
CA GLU A 355 25.10 -2.58 66.95
C GLU A 355 25.68 -1.84 65.72
N ASP A 356 24.88 -1.83 64.66
CA ASP A 356 24.77 -0.78 63.63
C ASP A 356 26.05 -0.09 63.14
N ASN A 357 26.62 -0.64 62.06
CA ASN A 357 27.32 0.20 61.08
C ASN A 357 27.11 -0.32 59.65
N GLU A 358 25.90 -0.15 59.13
CA GLU A 358 25.55 -0.42 57.73
C GLU A 358 26.13 0.67 56.81
N GLY A 359 27.47 0.71 56.75
CA GLY A 359 28.23 1.54 55.83
C GLY A 359 27.92 1.12 54.40
N VAL A 360 27.53 2.09 53.57
CA VAL A 360 27.06 1.91 52.19
C VAL A 360 28.07 1.12 51.33
N SER A 361 27.89 -0.19 51.28
CA SER A 361 28.53 -1.06 50.29
C SER A 361 27.64 -1.13 49.05
N ALA A 362 28.16 -0.71 47.90
CA ALA A 362 27.46 -0.80 46.63
C ALA A 362 27.33 -2.27 46.18
N THR A 363 26.29 -2.95 46.66
CA THR A 363 25.93 -4.29 46.20
C THR A 363 25.16 -4.23 44.89
N LEU A 364 25.58 -5.10 43.98
CA LEU A 364 25.05 -5.32 42.64
C LEU A 364 23.55 -5.62 42.67
N ILE A 365 22.84 -5.21 41.61
CA ILE A 365 21.41 -5.49 41.43
C ILE A 365 21.21 -7.01 41.23
N SER A 366 20.86 -7.72 42.30
CA SER A 366 20.13 -8.98 42.23
C SER A 366 18.63 -8.69 42.29
N PHE A 367 17.89 -9.12 41.28
CA PHE A 367 16.42 -9.03 41.29
C PHE A 367 15.86 -10.04 42.28
N ASP A 368 15.49 -9.57 43.48
CA ASP A 368 14.67 -10.34 44.40
C ASP A 368 13.34 -9.60 44.59
N VAL A 369 12.28 -10.16 44.02
CA VAL A 369 10.90 -9.64 44.11
C VAL A 369 10.15 -10.59 45.03
N GLU A 370 10.30 -10.39 46.34
CA GLU A 370 9.53 -11.12 47.33
C GLU A 370 8.04 -10.85 47.15
N ALA A 371 7.29 -11.88 46.81
CA ALA A 371 5.84 -11.84 46.68
C ALA A 371 5.18 -11.84 48.06
N THR A 372 5.09 -10.69 48.72
CA THR A 372 4.24 -10.55 49.92
C THR A 372 2.77 -10.55 49.54
N ALA A 373 2.07 -11.63 49.87
CA ALA A 373 0.65 -11.79 49.67
C ALA A 373 -0.21 -10.94 50.65
N GLU A 374 -1.46 -10.70 50.24
CA GLU A 374 -2.61 -10.36 51.09
C GLU A 374 -2.56 -9.07 51.94
N THR A 375 -2.97 -7.95 51.31
CA THR A 375 -4.13 -7.19 51.83
C THR A 375 -5.11 -6.88 50.71
N SER A 376 -6.40 -7.11 50.99
CA SER A 376 -7.51 -6.99 50.04
C SER A 376 -7.91 -5.52 49.77
N GLU A 377 -8.67 -5.33 48.69
CA GLU A 377 -9.64 -4.25 48.50
C GLU A 377 -9.11 -2.85 48.07
N ALA A 378 -8.57 -2.80 46.85
CA ALA A 378 -8.70 -1.63 45.97
C ALA A 378 -9.31 -2.08 44.63
N PRO A 379 -10.45 -1.52 44.16
CA PRO A 379 -11.06 -1.94 42.89
C PRO A 379 -10.16 -1.63 41.68
N PRO A 380 -9.75 -2.62 40.87
CA PRO A 380 -8.88 -2.39 39.73
C PRO A 380 -9.69 -1.86 38.53
N GLY A 381 -9.65 -0.56 38.25
CA GLY A 381 -10.51 -0.04 37.17
C GLY A 381 -10.39 1.42 36.73
N LEU A 382 -9.43 2.22 37.19
CA LEU A 382 -9.18 3.56 36.67
C LEU A 382 -7.68 3.82 36.49
N TRP A 383 -7.34 4.81 35.67
CA TRP A 383 -5.97 5.33 35.43
C TRP A 383 -5.06 4.48 34.53
N SER A 384 -5.59 3.96 33.42
CA SER A 384 -4.82 3.73 32.20
C SER A 384 -5.74 3.93 30.99
N ALA A 385 -5.47 4.94 30.16
CA ALA A 385 -6.26 5.26 28.96
C ALA A 385 -5.83 4.43 27.74
N GLU A 386 -5.31 3.23 27.97
CA GLU A 386 -5.02 2.24 26.94
C GLU A 386 -6.15 1.21 26.90
N LEU A 387 -6.67 0.96 25.70
CA LEU A 387 -7.70 -0.03 25.43
C LEU A 387 -7.16 -1.45 25.65
N ARG A 388 -7.15 -1.92 26.90
CA ARG A 388 -6.86 -3.33 27.19
C ARG A 388 -7.99 -4.22 26.61
N PRO A 389 -7.66 -5.32 25.93
CA PRO A 389 -8.66 -6.26 25.42
C PRO A 389 -9.60 -6.74 26.53
N SER A 390 -10.88 -6.91 26.20
CA SER A 390 -11.87 -7.44 27.13
C SER A 390 -11.51 -8.88 27.54
N LEU A 391 -11.09 -9.03 28.79
CA LEU A 391 -10.90 -10.32 29.44
C LEU A 391 -12.27 -10.97 29.68
N ASP A 392 -12.38 -12.26 29.40
CA ASP A 392 -13.59 -13.03 29.65
C ASP A 392 -13.73 -13.33 31.15
N ALA A 393 -14.89 -13.81 31.60
CA ALA A 393 -15.21 -14.02 33.03
C ALA A 393 -14.34 -15.06 33.79
N ARG A 394 -13.29 -15.60 33.15
CA ARG A 394 -12.28 -16.50 33.74
C ARG A 394 -10.84 -15.96 33.65
N GLY A 395 -10.65 -14.70 33.25
CA GLY A 395 -9.32 -14.08 33.13
C GLY A 395 -8.51 -14.51 31.89
N THR A 396 -9.04 -15.36 31.02
CA THR A 396 -8.52 -15.54 29.66
C THR A 396 -8.89 -14.33 28.80
N PRO A 397 -7.98 -13.76 28.00
CA PRO A 397 -8.35 -12.76 27.00
C PRO A 397 -9.37 -13.38 26.05
N MET A 398 -10.47 -12.68 25.76
CA MET A 398 -11.27 -13.07 24.61
C MET A 398 -10.35 -12.99 23.39
N SER A 399 -10.16 -14.10 22.70
CA SER A 399 -9.41 -14.14 21.45
C SER A 399 -10.19 -13.34 20.40
N THR A 400 -9.93 -12.04 20.31
CA THR A 400 -10.39 -11.23 19.19
C THR A 400 -9.84 -11.86 17.93
N THR A 401 -10.72 -12.42 17.10
CA THR A 401 -10.33 -13.13 15.87
C THR A 401 -9.60 -12.15 14.96
N THR A 402 -8.28 -12.22 15.00
CA THR A 402 -7.40 -11.33 14.25
C THR A 402 -7.26 -11.92 12.86
N TYR A 403 -8.09 -11.43 11.95
CA TYR A 403 -8.04 -11.84 10.55
C TYR A 403 -6.76 -11.28 9.92
N CYS A 404 -5.97 -12.15 9.28
CA CYS A 404 -4.82 -11.72 8.49
C CYS A 404 -5.32 -10.95 7.24
N ASP A 405 -5.10 -9.63 7.23
CA ASP A 405 -5.51 -8.74 6.14
C ASP A 405 -4.33 -8.49 5.18
N THR A 406 -4.09 -9.45 4.28
CA THR A 406 -3.02 -9.41 3.28
C THR A 406 -3.62 -9.28 1.87
N MET A 407 -2.83 -8.88 0.88
CA MET A 407 -3.32 -8.84 -0.51
C MET A 407 -3.79 -10.20 -1.03
N LEU A 408 -3.30 -11.31 -0.45
CA LEU A 408 -3.69 -12.66 -0.83
C LEU A 408 -5.08 -13.02 -0.29
N THR A 409 -5.40 -12.66 0.96
CA THR A 409 -6.76 -12.82 1.52
C THR A 409 -7.77 -11.83 0.92
N GLN A 410 -7.32 -10.62 0.55
CA GLN A 410 -8.14 -9.64 -0.20
C GLN A 410 -8.33 -9.98 -1.69
N LEU A 411 -7.60 -10.94 -2.26
CA LEU A 411 -7.63 -11.21 -3.70
C LEU A 411 -9.02 -11.62 -4.22
N PRO A 412 -9.76 -12.58 -3.62
CA PRO A 412 -11.07 -12.98 -4.12
C PRO A 412 -12.11 -11.85 -4.17
N PRO A 413 -12.32 -11.00 -3.13
CA PRO A 413 -13.23 -9.87 -3.22
C PRO A 413 -12.72 -8.77 -4.18
N LEU A 414 -11.39 -8.58 -4.32
CA LEU A 414 -10.81 -7.66 -5.30
C LEU A 414 -11.18 -8.08 -6.73
N ILE A 415 -10.95 -9.34 -7.12
CA ILE A 415 -11.31 -9.84 -8.45
C ILE A 415 -12.82 -9.83 -8.65
N ALA A 416 -13.61 -10.29 -7.67
CA ALA A 416 -15.07 -10.31 -7.75
C ALA A 416 -15.66 -8.91 -7.95
N SER A 417 -15.18 -7.92 -7.18
CA SER A 417 -15.61 -6.52 -7.30
C SER A 417 -15.35 -5.95 -8.69
N HIS A 418 -14.23 -6.32 -9.31
CA HIS A 418 -13.87 -5.91 -10.66
C HIS A 418 -14.81 -6.50 -11.70
N ILE A 419 -15.08 -7.80 -11.61
CA ILE A 419 -16.01 -8.52 -12.51
C ILE A 419 -17.43 -7.95 -12.42
N PHE A 420 -17.94 -7.76 -11.20
CA PHE A 420 -19.28 -7.19 -11.00
C PHE A 420 -19.36 -5.72 -11.43
N ALA A 421 -18.31 -4.92 -11.21
CA ALA A 421 -18.25 -3.54 -11.68
C ALA A 421 -18.28 -3.46 -13.20
N ASP A 422 -17.49 -4.30 -13.89
CA ASP A 422 -17.49 -4.38 -15.35
C ASP A 422 -18.85 -4.86 -15.89
N ALA A 423 -19.46 -5.89 -15.29
CA ALA A 423 -20.79 -6.38 -15.69
C ALA A 423 -21.88 -5.30 -15.54
N VAL A 424 -21.92 -4.57 -14.42
CA VAL A 424 -22.86 -3.46 -14.18
C VAL A 424 -22.60 -2.31 -15.16
N LEU A 425 -21.34 -1.96 -15.40
CA LEU A 425 -20.94 -0.89 -16.31
C LEU A 425 -21.32 -1.21 -17.77
N ARG A 426 -21.09 -2.44 -18.23
CA ARG A 426 -21.52 -2.95 -19.55
C ARG A 426 -23.03 -2.87 -19.74
N LEU A 427 -23.80 -3.26 -18.72
CA LEU A 427 -25.27 -3.17 -18.73
C LEU A 427 -25.75 -1.72 -18.77
N ALA A 428 -25.17 -0.85 -17.93
CA ALA A 428 -25.54 0.55 -17.85
C ALA A 428 -25.22 1.32 -19.14
N ILE A 429 -24.05 1.09 -19.75
CA ILE A 429 -23.55 1.87 -20.89
C ILE A 429 -23.99 1.32 -22.25
N ALA A 430 -24.50 0.08 -22.32
CA ALA A 430 -24.97 -0.54 -23.56
C ALA A 430 -25.88 0.34 -24.46
N PRO A 431 -26.82 1.18 -23.96
CA PRO A 431 -27.58 2.09 -24.81
C PRO A 431 -26.73 3.15 -25.51
N TRP A 432 -25.75 3.73 -24.81
CA TRP A 432 -24.82 4.73 -25.34
C TRP A 432 -23.81 4.11 -26.31
N GLU A 433 -23.27 2.93 -25.98
CA GLU A 433 -22.37 2.21 -26.88
C GLU A 433 -23.11 1.76 -28.15
N ALA A 434 -24.33 1.22 -28.04
CA ALA A 434 -25.11 0.80 -29.20
C ALA A 434 -25.47 1.98 -30.11
N THR A 435 -25.81 3.15 -29.56
CA THR A 435 -26.07 4.36 -30.37
C THR A 435 -24.80 4.86 -31.05
N ALA A 436 -23.68 4.95 -30.33
CA ALA A 436 -22.37 5.32 -30.87
C ALA A 436 -21.96 4.40 -32.03
N LEU A 437 -21.94 3.08 -31.79
CA LEU A 437 -21.49 2.11 -32.78
C LEU A 437 -22.44 2.03 -33.98
N ARG A 438 -23.76 2.14 -33.81
CA ARG A 438 -24.71 2.19 -34.94
C ARG A 438 -24.50 3.43 -35.80
N LEU A 439 -24.20 4.59 -35.22
CA LEU A 439 -23.88 5.81 -35.95
C LEU A 439 -22.55 5.69 -36.71
N ILE A 440 -21.50 5.19 -36.04
CA ILE A 440 -20.19 4.93 -36.66
C ILE A 440 -20.33 3.97 -37.83
N ALA A 441 -20.91 2.79 -37.61
CA ALA A 441 -21.05 1.75 -38.62
C ALA A 441 -21.84 2.22 -39.84
N ARG A 442 -22.94 2.98 -39.63
CA ARG A 442 -23.69 3.60 -40.72
C ARG A 442 -22.85 4.63 -41.48
N SER A 443 -22.13 5.51 -40.78
CA SER A 443 -21.26 6.51 -41.41
C SER A 443 -20.09 5.90 -42.20
N PHE A 444 -19.60 4.73 -41.76
CA PHE A 444 -18.52 4.00 -42.40
C PHE A 444 -19.01 3.27 -43.65
N LEU A 445 -20.11 2.51 -43.56
CA LEU A 445 -20.72 1.85 -44.72
C LEU A 445 -21.18 2.86 -45.79
N GLN A 446 -21.75 4.00 -45.38
CA GLN A 446 -22.15 5.06 -46.32
C GLN A 446 -20.97 5.62 -47.12
N ARG A 447 -19.78 5.79 -46.49
CA ARG A 447 -18.56 6.20 -47.22
C ARG A 447 -18.10 5.14 -48.21
N LEU A 448 -18.20 3.87 -47.85
CA LEU A 448 -17.87 2.75 -48.74
C LEU A 448 -18.97 2.46 -49.80
N SER A 449 -20.05 3.25 -49.85
CA SER A 449 -21.23 3.00 -50.69
C SER A 449 -21.89 1.63 -50.46
N LEU A 450 -21.73 1.07 -49.26
CA LEU A 450 -22.25 -0.24 -48.86
C LEU A 450 -23.65 -0.13 -48.24
N PRO A 451 -24.49 -1.17 -48.39
CA PRO A 451 -25.88 -1.12 -47.93
C PRO A 451 -25.99 -1.12 -46.40
N THR A 452 -26.74 -0.16 -45.85
CA THR A 452 -26.93 -0.01 -44.38
C THR A 452 -28.16 -0.74 -43.81
N HIS A 453 -28.87 -1.53 -44.62
CA HIS A 453 -30.19 -2.07 -44.23
C HIS A 453 -30.12 -3.11 -43.10
N GLU A 454 -28.99 -3.83 -42.98
CA GLU A 454 -28.74 -4.83 -41.93
C GLU A 454 -28.52 -4.22 -40.53
N ILE A 455 -28.16 -2.93 -40.45
CA ILE A 455 -27.88 -2.25 -39.18
C ILE A 455 -29.19 -1.76 -38.55
N CYS A 456 -29.37 -2.08 -37.26
CA CYS A 456 -30.45 -1.59 -36.40
C CYS A 456 -30.60 -0.07 -36.44
N GLU A 457 -31.80 0.45 -36.18
CA GLU A 457 -32.03 1.88 -36.11
C GLU A 457 -31.31 2.54 -34.92
N ILE A 458 -31.00 3.83 -35.05
CA ILE A 458 -30.27 4.60 -34.01
C ILE A 458 -31.07 4.57 -32.70
N ASN A 459 -32.40 4.67 -32.77
CA ASN A 459 -33.28 4.55 -31.60
C ASN A 459 -33.32 3.10 -31.08
N LEU A 460 -32.62 2.84 -29.97
CA LEU A 460 -32.56 1.53 -29.31
C LEU A 460 -33.96 0.93 -29.08
N PHE A 461 -34.85 1.73 -28.48
CA PHE A 461 -36.17 1.32 -28.02
C PHE A 461 -37.15 0.92 -29.14
N ARG A 462 -36.97 1.45 -30.36
CA ARG A 462 -37.88 1.19 -31.49
C ARG A 462 -37.77 -0.23 -32.04
N GLN A 463 -36.68 -0.94 -31.74
CA GLN A 463 -36.41 -2.30 -32.23
C GLN A 463 -36.12 -3.28 -31.08
N LEU A 464 -36.63 -3.01 -29.88
CA LEU A 464 -36.56 -3.95 -28.75
C LEU A 464 -37.50 -5.14 -28.97
N ASN A 465 -36.97 -6.17 -29.63
CA ASN A 465 -37.54 -7.51 -29.60
C ASN A 465 -37.13 -8.20 -28.28
N LEU A 466 -38.01 -9.00 -27.68
CA LEU A 466 -37.66 -9.86 -26.54
C LEU A 466 -36.47 -10.76 -26.86
N THR A 467 -36.38 -11.29 -28.09
CA THR A 467 -35.23 -12.09 -28.54
C THR A 467 -33.92 -11.29 -28.57
N PHE A 468 -33.95 -10.00 -28.92
CA PHE A 468 -32.76 -9.13 -28.84
C PHE A 468 -32.32 -8.94 -27.39
N ALA A 469 -33.25 -8.68 -26.47
CA ALA A 469 -32.96 -8.51 -25.05
C ALA A 469 -32.40 -9.81 -24.44
N ILE A 470 -32.98 -10.97 -24.75
CA ILE A 470 -32.50 -12.29 -24.32
C ILE A 470 -31.10 -12.56 -24.87
N ASN A 471 -30.85 -12.33 -26.17
CA ASN A 471 -29.55 -12.58 -26.78
C ASN A 471 -28.48 -11.66 -26.17
N PHE A 472 -28.78 -10.38 -25.96
CA PHE A 472 -27.88 -9.44 -25.28
C PHE A 472 -27.59 -9.89 -23.84
N LEU A 473 -28.61 -10.20 -23.04
CA LEU A 473 -28.45 -10.65 -21.66
C LEU A 473 -27.63 -11.95 -21.60
N ALA A 474 -27.85 -12.89 -22.52
CA ALA A 474 -27.08 -14.12 -22.63
C ALA A 474 -25.59 -13.86 -22.95
N THR A 475 -25.24 -12.82 -23.72
CA THR A 475 -23.81 -12.42 -23.84
C THR A 475 -23.21 -11.90 -22.53
N GLN A 476 -23.98 -11.22 -21.69
CA GLN A 476 -23.52 -10.76 -20.37
C GLN A 476 -23.35 -11.93 -19.40
N VAL A 477 -24.31 -12.87 -19.38
CA VAL A 477 -24.24 -14.08 -18.55
C VAL A 477 -23.05 -14.96 -18.96
N LEU A 478 -22.80 -15.12 -20.27
CA LEU A 478 -21.64 -15.86 -20.76
C LEU A 478 -20.31 -15.20 -20.36
N HIS A 479 -20.22 -13.87 -20.46
CA HIS A 479 -19.04 -13.12 -20.00
C HIS A 479 -18.84 -13.24 -18.50
N LEU A 480 -19.90 -13.11 -17.71
CA LEU A 480 -19.87 -13.24 -16.26
C LEU A 480 -19.48 -14.65 -15.82
N ALA A 481 -19.99 -15.69 -16.48
CA ALA A 481 -19.62 -17.08 -16.21
C ALA A 481 -18.12 -17.33 -16.48
N LEU A 482 -17.62 -16.90 -17.64
CA LEU A 482 -16.20 -17.08 -17.98
C LEU A 482 -15.26 -16.27 -17.08
N CYS A 483 -15.68 -15.08 -16.64
CA CYS A 483 -14.97 -14.34 -15.59
C CYS A 483 -15.05 -15.04 -14.23
N GLY A 484 -16.16 -15.72 -13.92
CA GLY A 484 -16.35 -16.53 -12.72
C GLY A 484 -15.40 -17.73 -12.65
N GLU A 485 -15.17 -18.42 -13.77
CA GLU A 485 -14.15 -19.49 -13.86
C GLU A 485 -12.74 -18.96 -13.59
N ILE A 486 -12.41 -17.77 -14.14
CA ILE A 486 -11.13 -17.10 -13.87
C ILE A 486 -11.02 -16.73 -12.38
N TRP A 487 -12.07 -16.14 -11.80
CA TRP A 487 -12.13 -15.84 -10.38
C TRP A 487 -11.95 -17.09 -9.50
N ALA A 488 -12.62 -18.20 -9.84
CA ALA A 488 -12.49 -19.45 -9.11
C ALA A 488 -11.07 -20.00 -9.19
N ALA A 489 -10.46 -20.05 -10.38
CA ALA A 489 -9.09 -20.51 -10.58
C ALA A 489 -8.08 -19.66 -9.78
N PHE A 490 -8.15 -18.33 -9.85
CA PHE A 490 -7.25 -17.46 -9.10
C PHE A 490 -7.51 -17.48 -7.58
N THR A 491 -8.74 -17.71 -7.15
CA THR A 491 -9.07 -17.94 -5.73
C THR A 491 -8.46 -19.25 -5.23
N THR A 492 -8.57 -20.35 -6.00
CA THR A 492 -7.92 -21.63 -5.67
C THR A 492 -6.40 -21.49 -5.60
N VAL A 493 -5.79 -20.78 -6.55
CA VAL A 493 -4.34 -20.52 -6.53
C VAL A 493 -3.95 -19.69 -5.31
N ALA A 494 -4.73 -18.66 -4.94
CA ALA A 494 -4.46 -17.88 -3.73
C ALA A 494 -4.56 -18.73 -2.45
N THR A 495 -5.56 -19.62 -2.34
CA THR A 495 -5.67 -20.55 -1.19
C THR A 495 -4.55 -21.59 -1.12
N VAL A 496 -3.83 -21.84 -2.22
CA VAL A 496 -2.66 -22.75 -2.24
C VAL A 496 -1.36 -22.02 -1.89
N PHE A 497 -1.26 -20.71 -2.15
CA PHE A 497 -0.12 -19.88 -1.76
C PHE A 497 -0.26 -19.23 -0.38
N HIS A 498 -1.47 -19.21 0.18
CA HIS A 498 -1.72 -18.70 1.52
C HIS A 498 -1.07 -19.61 2.56
N SER A 499 -0.28 -18.99 3.42
CA SER A 499 0.38 -19.67 4.55
C SER A 499 -0.16 -19.07 5.83
N THR A 500 -0.56 -19.91 6.78
CA THR A 500 -0.88 -19.43 8.12
C THR A 500 0.40 -18.96 8.83
N PRO A 501 0.31 -18.06 9.84
CA PRO A 501 1.46 -17.65 10.63
C PRO A 501 2.14 -18.80 11.38
N ASP A 502 1.45 -19.93 11.59
CA ASP A 502 1.99 -21.13 12.20
C ASP A 502 2.84 -21.91 11.17
N GLU A 503 2.28 -22.23 10.00
CA GLU A 503 2.99 -22.88 8.89
C GLU A 503 4.20 -22.06 8.41
N TRP A 504 4.12 -20.73 8.41
CA TRP A 504 5.25 -19.86 8.06
C TRP A 504 6.40 -20.00 9.07
N ARG A 505 6.10 -20.07 10.37
CA ARG A 505 7.12 -20.24 11.42
C ARG A 505 7.77 -21.62 11.38
N GLU A 506 6.99 -22.66 11.08
CA GLU A 506 7.51 -24.01 10.84
C GLU A 506 8.46 -24.04 9.63
N ALA A 507 8.08 -23.43 8.50
CA ALA A 507 8.93 -23.33 7.32
C ALA A 507 10.22 -22.51 7.56
N GLU A 508 10.15 -21.42 8.31
CA GLU A 508 11.34 -20.64 8.69
C GLU A 508 12.30 -21.44 9.62
N ALA A 509 11.76 -22.30 10.48
CA ALA A 509 12.56 -23.19 11.34
C ALA A 509 13.27 -24.28 10.51
N GLU A 510 12.53 -24.98 9.62
CA GLU A 510 13.12 -25.98 8.70
C GLU A 510 14.22 -25.37 7.81
N GLU A 511 14.03 -24.14 7.34
CA GLU A 511 15.06 -23.41 6.58
C GLU A 511 16.31 -23.08 7.41
N GLN A 512 16.17 -22.83 8.72
CA GLN A 512 17.29 -22.56 9.61
C GLN A 512 18.06 -23.84 9.95
N GLU A 513 17.36 -24.92 10.29
CA GLU A 513 17.95 -26.26 10.52
C GLU A 513 18.73 -26.71 9.27
N THR A 514 18.12 -26.61 8.09
CA THR A 514 18.78 -26.96 6.82
C THR A 514 20.05 -26.15 6.60
N LYS A 515 20.04 -24.84 6.86
CA LYS A 515 21.24 -23.98 6.71
C LYS A 515 22.34 -24.36 7.70
N GLN A 516 21.98 -24.77 8.91
CA GLN A 516 22.92 -25.19 9.95
C GLN A 516 23.59 -26.54 9.60
N ASP A 517 22.82 -27.52 9.12
CA ASP A 517 23.36 -28.79 8.59
C ASP A 517 24.35 -28.55 7.43
N TRP A 518 24.06 -27.59 6.54
CA TRP A 518 24.98 -27.20 5.45
C TRP A 518 26.27 -26.51 5.92
N THR A 519 26.28 -25.85 7.08
CA THR A 519 27.49 -25.26 7.65
C THR A 519 28.32 -26.31 8.39
N ASP A 520 27.68 -27.18 9.16
CA ASP A 520 28.35 -28.21 9.95
C ASP A 520 28.88 -29.35 9.06
N GLY A 521 28.25 -29.61 7.91
CA GLY A 521 28.78 -30.51 6.88
C GLY A 521 29.97 -29.97 6.07
N ARG A 522 30.51 -28.79 6.40
CA ARG A 522 31.70 -28.18 5.74
C ARG A 522 32.88 -27.94 6.70
N SER A 523 32.71 -28.15 8.00
CA SER A 523 33.78 -28.09 9.00
C SER A 523 34.50 -29.44 9.17
#